data_AF-A0A6J3AKL2-F1
#
_entry.id   AF-A0A6J3AKL2-F1
#
_cell.length_a   1.000
_cell.length_b   1.000
_cell.length_c   1.000
_cell.angle_alpha   90.00
_cell.angle_beta   90.00
_cell.angle_gamma   90.00
#
_symmetry.space_group_name_H-M   'P 1'
#
loop_
_entity.id
_entity.type
_entity.pdbx_description
1 polymer ?
#
loop_
_entity_poly.entity_id
_entity_poly.type
_entity_poly.pdbx_seq_one_letter_code
_entity_poly.pdbx_strand_id
1 'polypeptide(L)'
;MIMSMKRYQMTTLAFQKVKKIWQKQFRWSKNRLQIRKFWYELLQKGVTELRDVGNVPDVYSQNMLLENENKNLKKELKHCKQAADKAREDLLKTQKERDFHRMHHKRTVQEKNKLINDLKGLKLHYASYEPTIRVLHEKHHTLLKQKMLTSLERDKAVGQIYGLQETLKHMEIGHSSHAPEIRVAPNCEKENAPEGPTQKGLREAREQNKRKTKMKVNKKDSEFPTDMQPNPNLSLCKENICPAKFDYKLNNILRLHELPVSCIVVHPHKDILVSCGEDRVWKVVGLPRGNVLLTGLGHTDWLSDCCFHPSGNKLATASGDTTVKLWDLFKGTCISTFEGHTHAVWSCTWHSCGDFVASSSLDTTSKIWDVNSERCRYTLYGHTDSVNSIEFFPYSNILLTGSADKTLSVWDARTGKCEQSLYGHMHSINDATFTPRGHMIASCDACGVTKLWDFRKLLPIVSIDVGPSPGNEVNFNSSGRISFNIFNQANNFNIWSPSISYFHFSFLVFLQCKFLFLILY
;
A
#
# COMPACT_ATOMS: atom_id res chain seq x y z
N MET A 1 -6.39 -60.59 58.74
CA MET A 1 -5.24 -60.57 59.67
C MET A 1 -3.88 -60.75 58.97
N ILE A 2 -3.73 -61.75 58.07
CA ILE A 2 -2.46 -62.06 57.37
C ILE A 2 -1.93 -60.93 56.47
N MET A 3 -2.80 -60.15 55.80
CA MET A 3 -2.38 -58.99 54.98
C MET A 3 -1.89 -57.79 55.80
N SER A 4 -2.39 -57.62 57.03
CA SER A 4 -1.92 -56.59 57.97
C SER A 4 -0.52 -56.93 58.50
N MET A 5 -0.30 -58.21 58.86
CA MET A 5 1.01 -58.72 59.28
C MET A 5 2.07 -58.59 58.18
N LYS A 6 1.73 -58.88 56.91
CA LYS A 6 2.66 -58.69 55.77
C LYS A 6 3.01 -57.22 55.53
N ARG A 7 2.06 -56.30 55.71
CA ARG A 7 2.36 -54.85 55.64
C ARG A 7 3.25 -54.41 56.81
N TYR A 8 3.01 -54.90 58.02
CA TYR A 8 3.85 -54.60 59.20
C TYR A 8 5.27 -55.19 59.10
N GLN A 9 5.41 -56.38 58.51
CA GLN A 9 6.72 -56.97 58.20
C GLN A 9 7.44 -56.20 57.09
N MET A 10 6.74 -55.76 56.05
CA MET A 10 7.33 -54.94 54.98
C MET A 10 7.77 -53.56 55.47
N THR A 11 7.00 -52.92 56.34
CA THR A 11 7.38 -51.61 56.92
C THR A 11 8.56 -51.76 57.89
N THR A 12 8.62 -52.81 58.70
CA THR A 12 9.77 -53.07 59.59
C THR A 12 11.04 -53.44 58.82
N LEU A 13 10.94 -54.20 57.72
CA LEU A 13 12.07 -54.48 56.82
C LEU A 13 12.55 -53.21 56.10
N ALA A 14 11.63 -52.36 55.66
CA ALA A 14 11.95 -51.06 55.08
C ALA A 14 12.66 -50.17 56.11
N PHE A 15 12.18 -50.14 57.36
CA PHE A 15 12.80 -49.38 58.45
C PHE A 15 14.20 -49.90 58.80
N GLN A 16 14.41 -51.22 58.82
CA GLN A 16 15.74 -51.82 59.01
C GLN A 16 16.69 -51.53 57.85
N LYS A 17 16.20 -51.51 56.60
CA LYS A 17 16.98 -51.09 55.42
C LYS A 17 17.38 -49.61 55.54
N VAL A 18 16.45 -48.74 55.89
CA VAL A 18 16.73 -47.30 56.09
C VAL A 18 17.71 -47.10 57.23
N LYS A 19 17.59 -47.83 58.35
CA LYS A 19 18.54 -47.79 59.48
C LYS A 19 19.93 -48.26 59.09
N LYS A 20 20.07 -49.31 58.28
CA LYS A 20 21.36 -49.77 57.73
C LYS A 20 21.96 -48.76 56.76
N ILE A 21 21.14 -48.11 55.94
CA ILE A 21 21.58 -47.03 55.03
C ILE A 21 22.07 -45.84 55.86
N TRP A 22 21.32 -45.42 56.87
CA TRP A 22 21.70 -44.35 57.79
C TRP A 22 22.98 -44.67 58.56
N GLN A 23 23.14 -45.90 59.07
CA GLN A 23 24.37 -46.33 59.73
C GLN A 23 25.58 -46.35 58.77
N LYS A 24 25.38 -46.78 57.51
CA LYS A 24 26.42 -46.67 56.47
C LYS A 24 26.76 -45.20 56.18
N GLN A 25 25.76 -44.34 56.07
CA GLN A 25 25.92 -42.91 55.79
C GLN A 25 26.59 -42.18 56.96
N PHE A 26 26.30 -42.57 58.20
CA PHE A 26 26.95 -42.05 59.41
C PHE A 26 28.40 -42.55 59.55
N ARG A 27 28.66 -43.82 59.21
CA ARG A 27 30.03 -44.37 59.17
C ARG A 27 30.88 -43.71 58.08
N TRP A 28 30.26 -43.42 56.92
CA TRP A 28 30.86 -42.63 55.85
C TRP A 28 31.14 -41.19 56.30
N SER A 29 30.23 -40.55 57.03
CA SER A 29 30.40 -39.21 57.62
C SER A 29 31.56 -39.17 58.64
N LYS A 30 31.64 -40.17 59.53
CA LYS A 30 32.69 -40.28 60.55
C LYS A 30 34.08 -40.50 59.91
N ASN A 31 34.16 -41.38 58.91
CA ASN A 31 35.38 -41.54 58.10
C ASN A 31 35.74 -40.25 57.35
N ARG A 32 34.75 -39.48 56.89
CA ARG A 32 34.95 -38.18 56.21
C ARG A 32 35.59 -37.13 57.13
N LEU A 33 35.16 -37.07 58.39
CA LEU A 33 35.73 -36.18 59.41
C LEU A 33 37.13 -36.61 59.85
N GLN A 34 37.39 -37.92 59.90
CA GLN A 34 38.73 -38.46 60.17
C GLN A 34 39.71 -38.18 59.03
N ILE A 35 39.29 -38.39 57.78
CA ILE A 35 40.10 -38.06 56.59
C ILE A 35 40.38 -36.56 56.53
N ARG A 36 39.39 -35.73 56.86
CA ARG A 36 39.54 -34.27 56.91
C ARG A 36 40.49 -33.81 58.02
N LYS A 37 40.43 -34.41 59.22
CA LYS A 37 41.41 -34.16 60.30
C LYS A 37 42.82 -34.59 59.93
N PHE A 38 42.96 -35.78 59.32
CA PHE A 38 44.25 -36.31 58.87
C PHE A 38 44.87 -35.44 57.76
N TRP A 39 44.04 -34.91 56.85
CA TRP A 39 44.44 -33.93 55.84
C TRP A 39 44.96 -32.62 56.43
N TYR A 40 44.28 -32.07 57.45
CA TYR A 40 44.76 -30.86 58.13
C TYR A 40 46.00 -31.11 59.01
N GLU A 41 46.15 -32.31 59.61
CA GLU A 41 47.37 -32.72 60.31
C GLU A 41 48.58 -32.89 59.36
N LEU A 42 48.36 -33.36 58.12
CA LEU A 42 49.39 -33.45 57.08
C LEU A 42 49.83 -32.06 56.59
N LEU A 43 48.89 -31.13 56.43
CA LEU A 43 49.16 -29.73 56.11
C LEU A 43 50.00 -29.02 57.19
N GLN A 44 49.75 -29.32 58.46
CA GLN A 44 50.45 -28.70 59.60
C GLN A 44 51.86 -29.28 59.82
N LYS A 45 52.15 -30.50 59.33
CA LYS A 45 53.46 -31.15 59.42
C LYS A 45 54.44 -30.78 58.28
N GLY A 46 54.02 -29.96 57.31
CA GLY A 46 54.93 -29.40 56.30
C GLY A 46 55.59 -30.42 55.37
N VAL A 47 54.97 -31.57 55.14
CA VAL A 47 55.48 -32.61 54.22
C VAL A 47 54.58 -32.63 52.98
N THR A 48 54.73 -31.64 52.09
CA THR A 48 54.52 -31.75 50.62
C THR A 48 54.65 -30.38 49.96
N GLU A 49 55.43 -30.32 48.88
CA GLU A 49 55.60 -29.15 48.02
C GLU A 49 54.32 -28.82 47.22
N LEU A 50 54.17 -27.53 46.94
CA LEU A 50 52.91 -26.82 46.71
C LEU A 50 52.39 -26.85 45.27
N ARG A 51 52.35 -27.99 44.56
CA ARG A 51 51.92 -27.95 43.14
C ARG A 51 50.81 -28.84 42.60
N ASP A 52 50.42 -29.96 43.22
CA ASP A 52 49.37 -30.80 42.60
C ASP A 52 48.36 -31.36 43.62
N VAL A 53 47.54 -30.48 44.19
CA VAL A 53 46.32 -30.92 44.90
C VAL A 53 45.15 -30.05 44.46
N GLY A 54 44.37 -30.57 43.52
CA GLY A 54 43.06 -30.01 43.19
C GLY A 54 42.14 -30.03 44.43
N ASN A 55 41.50 -28.90 44.68
CA ASN A 55 40.58 -28.67 45.80
C ASN A 55 39.46 -29.72 45.87
N VAL A 56 39.50 -30.62 46.86
CA VAL A 56 38.41 -31.58 47.17
C VAL A 56 37.31 -30.99 48.09
N PRO A 57 36.91 -29.70 47.91
CA PRO A 57 35.53 -29.28 48.24
C PRO A 57 34.51 -29.06 47.10
N ASP A 58 34.80 -29.37 45.84
CA ASP A 58 33.96 -28.88 44.71
C ASP A 58 32.67 -29.70 44.40
N VAL A 59 32.72 -31.02 44.53
CA VAL A 59 31.66 -31.91 43.97
C VAL A 59 30.29 -31.75 44.66
N TYR A 60 30.26 -31.45 45.96
CA TYR A 60 29.00 -31.29 46.69
C TYR A 60 28.30 -29.96 46.37
N SER A 61 29.08 -28.88 46.28
CA SER A 61 28.59 -27.57 45.87
C SER A 61 28.07 -27.62 44.43
N GLN A 62 28.79 -28.30 43.55
CA GLN A 62 28.38 -28.52 42.16
C GLN A 62 27.07 -29.31 42.06
N ASN A 63 26.90 -30.39 42.86
CA ASN A 63 25.64 -31.14 42.88
C ASN A 63 24.46 -30.31 43.40
N MET A 64 24.66 -29.46 44.42
CA MET A 64 23.61 -28.54 44.90
C MET A 64 23.23 -27.49 43.85
N LEU A 65 24.19 -26.97 43.09
CA LEU A 65 23.93 -26.07 41.96
C LEU A 65 23.13 -26.78 40.86
N LEU A 66 23.56 -27.98 40.46
CA LEU A 66 22.86 -28.79 39.46
C LEU A 66 21.43 -29.16 39.89
N GLU A 67 21.18 -29.40 41.18
CA GLU A 67 19.83 -29.63 41.69
C GLU A 67 18.95 -28.37 41.61
N ASN A 68 19.52 -27.19 41.88
CA ASN A 68 18.81 -25.92 41.76
C ASN A 68 18.53 -25.57 40.30
N GLU A 69 19.49 -25.80 39.40
CA GLU A 69 19.31 -25.67 37.96
C GLU A 69 18.21 -26.61 37.46
N ASN A 70 18.23 -27.88 37.87
CA ASN A 70 17.17 -28.84 37.51
C ASN A 70 15.79 -28.42 38.04
N LYS A 71 15.71 -27.81 39.23
CA LYS A 71 14.45 -27.25 39.75
C LYS A 71 13.99 -26.05 38.92
N ASN A 72 14.90 -25.18 38.49
CA ASN A 72 14.57 -24.04 37.64
C ASN A 72 14.13 -24.49 36.24
N LEU A 73 14.87 -25.39 35.60
CA LEU A 73 14.51 -25.98 34.31
C LEU A 73 13.14 -26.67 34.35
N LYS A 74 12.81 -27.35 35.46
CA LYS A 74 11.46 -27.94 35.64
C LYS A 74 10.36 -26.89 35.76
N LYS A 75 10.63 -25.72 36.36
CA LYS A 75 9.67 -24.61 36.42
C LYS A 75 9.50 -23.98 35.05
N GLU A 76 10.59 -23.72 34.35
CA GLU A 76 10.56 -23.17 32.98
C GLU A 76 9.81 -24.10 32.03
N LEU A 77 10.06 -25.40 32.09
CA LEU A 77 9.35 -26.38 31.27
C LEU A 77 7.83 -26.38 31.54
N LYS A 78 7.41 -26.18 32.80
CA LYS A 78 5.98 -26.03 33.13
C LYS A 78 5.41 -24.73 32.56
N HIS A 79 6.13 -23.62 32.66
CA HIS A 79 5.71 -22.34 32.08
C HIS A 79 5.62 -22.42 30.55
N CYS A 80 6.60 -23.02 29.87
CA CYS A 80 6.58 -23.23 28.43
C CYS A 80 5.40 -24.12 28.00
N LYS A 81 5.08 -25.17 28.76
CA LYS A 81 3.89 -26.01 28.48
C LYS A 81 2.60 -25.21 28.61
N GLN A 82 2.44 -24.43 29.68
CA GLN A 82 1.26 -23.59 29.87
C GLN A 82 1.12 -22.53 28.77
N ALA A 83 2.24 -21.92 28.36
CA ALA A 83 2.25 -20.96 27.26
C ALA A 83 1.86 -21.62 25.92
N ALA A 84 2.35 -22.84 25.67
CA ALA A 84 2.00 -23.60 24.47
C ALA A 84 0.51 -24.00 24.45
N ASP A 85 -0.05 -24.42 25.58
CA ASP A 85 -1.47 -24.77 25.68
C ASP A 85 -2.36 -23.54 25.50
N LYS A 86 -2.01 -22.40 26.10
CA LYS A 86 -2.70 -21.12 25.86
C LYS A 86 -2.67 -20.71 24.39
N ALA A 87 -1.51 -20.82 23.74
CA ALA A 87 -1.37 -20.50 22.32
C ALA A 87 -2.25 -21.42 21.44
N ARG A 88 -2.41 -22.70 21.80
CA ARG A 88 -3.31 -23.63 21.10
C ARG A 88 -4.78 -23.22 21.26
N GLU A 89 -5.19 -22.81 22.45
CA GLU A 89 -6.56 -22.33 22.70
C GLU A 89 -6.87 -21.06 21.91
N ASP A 90 -5.94 -20.10 21.87
CA ASP A 90 -6.07 -18.86 21.09
C ASP A 90 -6.16 -19.15 19.58
N LEU A 91 -5.35 -20.09 19.07
CA LEU A 91 -5.45 -20.56 17.68
C LEU A 91 -6.81 -21.19 17.36
N LEU A 92 -7.35 -21.99 18.27
CA LEU A 92 -8.66 -22.62 18.08
C LEU A 92 -9.79 -21.58 18.09
N LYS A 93 -9.67 -20.55 18.94
CA LYS A 93 -10.62 -19.42 18.98
C LYS A 93 -10.61 -18.62 17.66
N THR A 94 -9.43 -18.25 17.18
CA THR A 94 -9.30 -17.51 15.91
C THR A 94 -9.77 -18.34 14.71
N GLN A 95 -9.59 -19.66 14.73
CA GLN A 95 -10.13 -20.55 13.70
C GLN A 95 -11.68 -20.55 13.71
N LYS A 96 -12.31 -20.61 14.88
CA LYS A 96 -13.78 -20.52 15.00
C LYS A 96 -14.32 -19.17 14.51
N GLU A 97 -13.66 -18.07 14.84
CA GLU A 97 -14.03 -16.73 14.38
C GLU A 97 -13.91 -16.64 12.85
N ARG A 98 -12.81 -17.15 12.28
CA ARG A 98 -12.62 -17.23 10.82
C ARG A 98 -13.75 -18.02 10.15
N ASP A 99 -14.11 -19.18 10.69
CA ASP A 99 -15.19 -20.01 10.14
C ASP A 99 -16.56 -19.32 10.27
N PHE A 100 -16.80 -18.61 11.36
CA PHE A 100 -18.01 -17.78 11.53
C PHE A 100 -18.09 -16.68 10.46
N HIS A 101 -17.01 -15.92 10.26
CA HIS A 101 -16.96 -14.88 9.21
C HIS A 101 -17.14 -15.47 7.81
N ARG A 102 -16.52 -16.63 7.54
CA ARG A 102 -16.68 -17.34 6.26
C ARG A 102 -18.12 -17.77 6.02
N MET A 103 -18.80 -18.30 7.04
CA MET A 103 -20.20 -18.71 6.95
C MET A 103 -21.14 -17.50 6.82
N HIS A 104 -20.88 -16.42 7.55
CA HIS A 104 -21.66 -15.19 7.44
C HIS A 104 -21.55 -14.58 6.04
N HIS A 105 -20.32 -14.46 5.52
CA HIS A 105 -20.09 -13.96 4.17
C HIS A 105 -20.83 -14.80 3.11
N LYS A 106 -20.80 -16.13 3.23
CA LYS A 106 -21.57 -17.01 2.33
C LYS A 106 -23.08 -16.73 2.38
N ARG A 107 -23.65 -16.48 3.56
CA ARG A 107 -25.08 -16.12 3.70
C ARG A 107 -25.39 -14.78 3.04
N THR A 108 -24.58 -13.75 3.30
CA THR A 108 -24.76 -12.43 2.68
C THR A 108 -24.69 -12.51 1.15
N VAL A 109 -23.79 -13.34 0.61
CA VAL A 109 -23.69 -13.57 -0.84
C VAL A 109 -24.95 -14.27 -1.39
N GLN A 110 -25.49 -15.25 -0.67
CA GLN A 110 -26.75 -15.91 -1.06
C GLN A 110 -27.93 -14.93 -1.07
N GLU A 111 -28.07 -14.11 -0.02
CA GLU A 111 -29.12 -13.08 0.05
C GLU A 111 -28.97 -12.03 -1.06
N LYS A 112 -27.74 -11.58 -1.31
CA LYS A 112 -27.44 -10.66 -2.42
C LYS A 112 -27.84 -11.26 -3.76
N ASN A 113 -27.51 -12.54 -4.01
CA ASN A 113 -27.88 -13.20 -5.26
C ASN A 113 -29.39 -13.34 -5.42
N LYS A 114 -30.12 -13.61 -4.34
CA LYS A 114 -31.59 -13.62 -4.34
C LYS A 114 -32.15 -12.25 -4.70
N LEU A 115 -31.68 -11.18 -4.06
CA LEU A 115 -32.09 -9.81 -4.35
C LEU A 115 -31.77 -9.40 -5.79
N ILE A 116 -30.62 -9.80 -6.32
CA ILE A 116 -30.26 -9.55 -7.72
C ILE A 116 -31.27 -10.22 -8.66
N ASN A 117 -31.71 -11.43 -8.37
CA ASN A 117 -32.70 -12.14 -9.18
C ASN A 117 -34.08 -11.46 -9.09
N ASP A 118 -34.51 -11.06 -7.89
CA ASP A 118 -35.76 -10.33 -7.69
C ASP A 118 -35.76 -9.00 -8.45
N LEU A 119 -34.64 -8.27 -8.41
CA LEU A 119 -34.47 -6.99 -9.11
C LEU A 119 -34.44 -7.16 -10.64
N LYS A 120 -33.85 -8.24 -11.15
CA LYS A 120 -33.94 -8.61 -12.57
C LYS A 120 -35.39 -8.89 -12.98
N GLY A 121 -36.14 -9.64 -12.17
CA GLY A 121 -37.56 -9.91 -12.40
C GLY A 121 -38.38 -8.62 -12.43
N LEU A 122 -38.15 -7.72 -11.47
CA LEU A 122 -38.82 -6.42 -11.40
C LEU A 122 -38.49 -5.55 -12.62
N LYS A 123 -37.23 -5.55 -13.08
CA LYS A 123 -36.83 -4.82 -14.29
C LYS A 123 -37.55 -5.32 -15.54
N LEU A 124 -37.73 -6.63 -15.67
CA LEU A 124 -38.50 -7.21 -16.77
C LEU A 124 -39.98 -6.79 -16.70
N HIS A 125 -40.55 -6.75 -15.49
CA HIS A 125 -41.92 -6.28 -15.27
C HIS A 125 -42.11 -4.78 -15.57
N TYR A 126 -41.12 -3.94 -15.27
CA TYR A 126 -41.16 -2.54 -15.69
C TYR A 126 -41.05 -2.38 -17.21
N ALA A 127 -40.19 -3.18 -17.85
CA ALA A 127 -40.03 -3.16 -19.30
C ALA A 127 -41.33 -3.57 -20.02
N SER A 128 -42.15 -4.45 -19.44
CA SER A 128 -43.44 -4.83 -20.05
C SER A 128 -44.48 -3.71 -20.03
N TYR A 129 -44.41 -2.76 -19.11
CA TYR A 129 -45.30 -1.59 -19.08
C TYR A 129 -44.87 -0.46 -20.02
N GLU A 130 -43.62 -0.42 -20.45
CA GLU A 130 -43.10 0.65 -21.29
C GLU A 130 -43.94 0.90 -22.56
N PRO A 131 -44.39 -0.12 -23.31
CA PRO A 131 -45.26 0.07 -24.47
C PRO A 131 -46.62 0.68 -24.10
N THR A 132 -47.22 0.25 -22.99
CA THR A 132 -48.52 0.78 -22.54
C THR A 132 -48.45 2.25 -22.17
N ILE A 133 -47.35 2.67 -21.55
CA ILE A 133 -47.10 4.08 -21.21
C ILE A 133 -46.90 4.90 -22.49
N ARG A 134 -46.19 4.38 -23.49
CA ARG A 134 -46.01 5.05 -24.79
C ARG A 134 -47.35 5.26 -25.51
N VAL A 135 -48.19 4.22 -25.57
CA VAL A 135 -49.53 4.30 -26.18
C VAL A 135 -50.41 5.33 -25.44
N LEU A 136 -50.37 5.36 -24.10
CA LEU A 136 -51.10 6.36 -23.33
C LEU A 136 -50.61 7.80 -23.61
N HIS A 137 -49.30 7.99 -23.73
CA HIS A 137 -48.73 9.29 -24.08
C HIS A 137 -49.16 9.77 -25.47
N GLU A 138 -49.17 8.87 -26.46
CA GLU A 138 -49.64 9.20 -27.80
C GLU A 138 -51.12 9.59 -27.80
N LYS A 139 -51.98 8.81 -27.11
CA LYS A 139 -53.41 9.13 -26.94
C LYS A 139 -53.63 10.48 -26.28
N HIS A 140 -52.86 10.80 -25.23
CA HIS A 140 -52.93 12.09 -24.57
C HIS A 140 -52.52 13.22 -25.53
N HIS A 141 -51.48 13.02 -26.32
CA HIS A 141 -51.03 14.00 -27.30
C HIS A 141 -52.05 14.23 -28.42
N THR A 142 -52.71 13.17 -28.90
CA THR A 142 -53.79 13.30 -29.90
C THR A 142 -54.99 14.03 -29.33
N LEU A 143 -55.39 13.73 -28.09
CA LEU A 143 -56.48 14.42 -27.41
C LEU A 143 -56.19 15.92 -27.23
N LEU A 144 -54.95 16.28 -26.86
CA LEU A 144 -54.55 17.68 -26.78
C LEU A 144 -54.65 18.40 -28.13
N LYS A 145 -54.23 17.75 -29.23
CA LYS A 145 -54.35 18.31 -30.59
C LYS A 145 -55.82 18.51 -30.99
N GLN A 146 -56.68 17.53 -30.73
CA GLN A 146 -58.11 17.64 -31.01
C GLN A 146 -58.79 18.74 -30.16
N LYS A 147 -58.41 18.85 -28.88
CA LYS A 147 -58.92 19.91 -28.00
C LYS A 147 -58.51 21.30 -28.49
N MET A 148 -57.29 21.47 -29.01
CA MET A 148 -56.87 22.74 -29.62
C MET A 148 -57.65 23.04 -30.90
N LEU A 149 -57.85 22.05 -31.79
CA LEU A 149 -58.61 22.24 -33.02
C LEU A 149 -60.06 22.67 -32.73
N THR A 150 -60.73 21.97 -31.81
CA THR A 150 -62.11 22.30 -31.41
C THR A 150 -62.21 23.65 -30.68
N SER A 151 -61.15 24.11 -29.99
CA SER A 151 -61.15 25.47 -29.43
C SER A 151 -61.02 26.52 -30.52
N LEU A 152 -60.14 26.31 -31.50
CA LEU A 152 -59.98 27.22 -32.64
C LEU A 152 -61.25 27.32 -33.48
N GLU A 153 -61.95 26.21 -33.71
CA GLU A 153 -63.25 26.21 -34.40
C GLU A 153 -64.32 26.98 -33.63
N ARG A 154 -64.37 26.80 -32.29
CA ARG A 154 -65.24 27.60 -31.42
C ARG A 154 -64.92 29.09 -31.50
N ASP A 155 -63.64 29.45 -31.41
CA ASP A 155 -63.21 30.85 -31.48
C ASP A 155 -63.56 31.49 -32.85
N LYS A 156 -63.42 30.72 -33.94
CA LYS A 156 -63.84 31.15 -35.28
C LYS A 156 -65.36 31.38 -35.37
N ALA A 157 -66.16 30.47 -34.83
CA ALA A 157 -67.62 30.62 -34.80
C ALA A 157 -68.06 31.81 -33.93
N VAL A 158 -67.43 31.99 -32.75
CA VAL A 158 -67.67 33.16 -31.89
C VAL A 158 -67.30 34.45 -32.60
N GLY A 159 -66.18 34.49 -33.34
CA GLY A 159 -65.80 35.64 -34.15
C GLY A 159 -66.82 35.96 -35.27
N GLN A 160 -67.37 34.94 -35.93
CA GLN A 160 -68.45 35.11 -36.91
C GLN A 160 -69.75 35.63 -36.28
N ILE A 161 -70.15 35.07 -35.13
CA ILE A 161 -71.32 35.54 -34.38
C ILE A 161 -71.13 36.99 -33.97
N TYR A 162 -69.96 37.35 -33.41
CA TYR A 162 -69.64 38.72 -33.02
C TYR A 162 -69.72 39.68 -34.22
N GLY A 163 -69.14 39.29 -35.36
CA GLY A 163 -69.25 40.07 -36.60
C GLY A 163 -70.69 40.27 -37.08
N LEU A 164 -71.51 39.21 -37.07
CA LEU A 164 -72.94 39.30 -37.39
C LEU A 164 -73.71 40.16 -36.39
N GLN A 165 -73.38 40.08 -35.10
CA GLN A 165 -74.00 40.87 -34.05
C GLN A 165 -73.69 42.36 -34.19
N GLU A 166 -72.46 42.71 -34.57
CA GLU A 166 -72.10 44.09 -34.91
C GLU A 166 -72.87 44.57 -36.16
N THR A 167 -73.03 43.73 -37.20
CA THR A 167 -73.88 44.11 -38.35
C THR A 167 -75.36 44.29 -37.98
N LEU A 168 -75.89 43.46 -37.08
CA LEU A 168 -77.25 43.62 -36.55
C LEU A 168 -77.40 44.91 -35.75
N LYS A 169 -76.46 45.22 -34.85
CA LYS A 169 -76.45 46.50 -34.12
C LYS A 169 -76.38 47.69 -35.08
N HIS A 170 -75.55 47.63 -36.12
CA HIS A 170 -75.49 48.67 -37.15
C HIS A 170 -76.81 48.84 -37.91
N MET A 171 -77.57 47.76 -38.12
CA MET A 171 -78.91 47.82 -38.70
C MET A 171 -79.98 48.33 -37.70
N GLU A 172 -79.89 47.95 -36.43
CA GLU A 172 -80.78 48.40 -35.34
C GLU A 172 -80.60 49.89 -35.00
N ILE A 173 -79.36 50.40 -35.06
CA ILE A 173 -79.06 51.84 -34.95
C ILE A 173 -79.66 52.63 -36.13
N GLY A 174 -79.93 51.98 -37.26
CA GLY A 174 -80.67 52.56 -38.39
C GLY A 174 -82.18 52.70 -38.17
N HIS A 175 -82.75 52.20 -37.06
CA HIS A 175 -84.20 52.20 -36.82
C HIS A 175 -84.67 52.79 -35.47
N SER A 176 -83.82 53.46 -34.68
CA SER A 176 -84.34 54.32 -33.60
C SER A 176 -83.42 55.49 -33.26
N SER A 177 -83.96 56.70 -33.39
CA SER A 177 -83.38 57.93 -32.91
C SER A 177 -83.73 58.14 -31.43
N HIS A 178 -82.76 58.00 -30.53
CA HIS A 178 -82.45 58.96 -29.45
C HIS A 178 -81.29 58.46 -28.55
N ALA A 179 -80.30 59.32 -28.35
CA ALA A 179 -79.31 59.29 -27.26
C ALA A 179 -79.86 60.08 -26.03
N PRO A 180 -79.19 60.21 -24.85
CA PRO A 180 -77.81 59.81 -24.47
C PRO A 180 -77.63 59.30 -22.99
N GLU A 181 -76.35 59.18 -22.55
CA GLU A 181 -75.84 59.44 -21.17
C GLU A 181 -76.00 58.32 -20.09
N ILE A 182 -75.03 57.82 -19.30
CA ILE A 182 -73.96 58.42 -18.46
C ILE A 182 -72.82 57.41 -18.14
N ARG A 183 -71.61 57.98 -18.01
CA ARG A 183 -70.33 57.57 -17.36
C ARG A 183 -70.32 56.40 -16.36
N VAL A 184 -69.25 55.59 -16.37
CA VAL A 184 -68.20 55.50 -15.30
C VAL A 184 -66.89 54.94 -15.91
N ALA A 185 -65.79 55.69 -15.78
CA ALA A 185 -64.40 55.19 -15.76
C ALA A 185 -63.98 55.16 -14.26
N PRO A 186 -62.91 54.45 -13.79
CA PRO A 186 -61.68 54.19 -14.53
C PRO A 186 -60.88 52.91 -14.16
N ASN A 187 -59.73 52.76 -14.81
CA ASN A 187 -58.51 52.04 -14.38
C ASN A 187 -58.53 50.50 -14.37
N CYS A 188 -57.79 49.91 -15.31
CA CYS A 188 -57.11 48.63 -15.08
C CYS A 188 -55.64 48.81 -15.45
N GLU A 189 -54.83 49.00 -14.41
CA GLU A 189 -53.38 48.84 -14.47
C GLU A 189 -53.06 47.46 -15.04
N LYS A 190 -52.09 47.41 -15.96
CA LYS A 190 -51.52 46.13 -16.41
C LYS A 190 -50.67 45.55 -15.28
N GLU A 191 -51.34 44.96 -14.30
CA GLU A 191 -50.71 44.06 -13.34
C GLU A 191 -50.37 42.75 -14.05
N ASN A 192 -49.08 42.41 -13.97
CA ASN A 192 -48.54 41.12 -14.32
C ASN A 192 -49.21 40.04 -13.45
N ALA A 193 -50.00 39.17 -14.07
CA ALA A 193 -50.52 37.96 -13.43
C ALA A 193 -49.75 36.72 -13.93
N PRO A 194 -49.56 35.71 -13.07
CA PRO A 194 -48.30 34.99 -12.93
C PRO A 194 -48.26 33.67 -13.69
N GLU A 195 -47.06 33.29 -14.12
CA GLU A 195 -46.75 31.94 -14.58
C GLU A 195 -47.16 30.92 -13.51
N GLY A 196 -48.01 29.96 -13.89
CA GLY A 196 -48.50 28.94 -12.99
C GLY A 196 -47.38 28.10 -12.36
N PRO A 197 -47.51 27.68 -11.09
CA PRO A 197 -46.47 27.00 -10.31
C PRO A 197 -46.07 25.62 -10.88
N THR A 198 -46.80 25.10 -11.87
CA THR A 198 -46.58 23.79 -12.47
C THR A 198 -45.59 23.78 -13.64
N GLN A 199 -45.28 24.93 -14.25
CA GLN A 199 -44.29 25.00 -15.34
C GLN A 199 -42.87 25.32 -14.84
N LYS A 200 -42.75 26.07 -13.74
CA LYS A 200 -41.46 26.37 -13.10
C LYS A 200 -40.81 25.13 -12.49
N GLY A 201 -41.58 24.34 -11.75
CA GLY A 201 -41.11 23.07 -11.17
C GLY A 201 -40.70 22.02 -12.22
N LEU A 202 -41.31 22.04 -13.41
CA LEU A 202 -41.01 21.09 -14.49
C LEU A 202 -39.76 21.47 -15.29
N ARG A 203 -39.44 22.79 -15.38
CA ARG A 203 -38.16 23.29 -15.90
C ARG A 203 -37.03 23.06 -14.89
N GLU A 204 -37.26 23.34 -13.61
CA GLU A 204 -36.29 23.12 -12.54
C GLU A 204 -35.98 21.62 -12.34
N ALA A 205 -36.98 20.73 -12.45
CA ALA A 205 -36.77 19.28 -12.42
C ALA A 205 -36.02 18.74 -13.66
N ARG A 206 -36.23 19.34 -14.84
CA ARG A 206 -35.48 18.99 -16.05
C ARG A 206 -34.04 19.49 -16.00
N GLU A 207 -33.78 20.66 -15.40
CA GLU A 207 -32.42 21.18 -15.19
C GLU A 207 -31.68 20.45 -14.07
N GLN A 208 -32.35 20.06 -12.99
CA GLN A 208 -31.77 19.20 -11.95
C GLN A 208 -31.51 17.77 -12.46
N ASN A 209 -32.36 17.21 -13.31
CA ASN A 209 -32.10 15.90 -13.92
C ASN A 209 -30.98 15.94 -14.96
N LYS A 210 -30.83 17.04 -15.73
CA LYS A 210 -29.66 17.26 -16.61
C LYS A 210 -28.36 17.48 -15.83
N ARG A 211 -28.43 18.00 -14.59
CA ARG A 211 -27.28 18.12 -13.67
C ARG A 211 -26.97 16.81 -12.93
N LYS A 212 -27.96 15.95 -12.66
CA LYS A 212 -27.79 14.66 -11.98
C LYS A 212 -27.41 13.49 -12.91
N THR A 213 -27.68 13.57 -14.22
CA THR A 213 -27.18 12.59 -15.22
C THR A 213 -25.89 13.02 -15.93
N LYS A 214 -25.19 14.02 -15.39
CA LYS A 214 -23.75 14.23 -15.60
C LYS A 214 -23.03 13.91 -14.29
N MET A 215 -22.97 12.64 -13.89
CA MET A 215 -21.78 12.21 -13.16
C MET A 215 -20.61 12.42 -14.12
N LYS A 216 -19.78 13.40 -13.78
CA LYS A 216 -18.59 13.81 -14.53
C LYS A 216 -17.71 12.60 -14.84
N VAL A 217 -17.81 12.05 -16.04
CA VAL A 217 -16.61 11.60 -16.74
C VAL A 217 -16.00 12.88 -17.29
N ASN A 218 -14.96 13.41 -16.64
CA ASN A 218 -14.27 14.55 -17.20
C ASN A 218 -13.56 14.05 -18.47
N LYS A 219 -13.67 14.79 -19.58
CA LYS A 219 -12.96 14.49 -20.84
C LYS A 219 -11.41 14.48 -20.74
N LYS A 220 -10.85 14.64 -19.53
CA LYS A 220 -9.41 14.74 -19.25
C LYS A 220 -8.87 13.60 -18.37
N ASP A 221 -9.74 12.71 -17.88
CA ASP A 221 -9.29 11.63 -17.00
C ASP A 221 -8.69 10.52 -17.88
N SER A 222 -7.40 10.20 -17.67
CA SER A 222 -6.70 9.17 -18.44
C SER A 222 -7.22 7.79 -18.06
N GLU A 223 -7.32 6.84 -19.00
CA GLU A 223 -7.70 5.47 -18.68
C GLU A 223 -6.46 4.58 -18.59
N PHE A 224 -6.42 3.67 -17.61
CA PHE A 224 -5.36 2.67 -17.53
C PHE A 224 -5.46 1.73 -18.74
N PRO A 225 -4.32 1.34 -19.35
CA PRO A 225 -4.32 0.35 -20.43
C PRO A 225 -5.00 -0.95 -19.98
N THR A 226 -5.87 -1.51 -20.81
CA THR A 226 -6.64 -2.72 -20.48
C THR A 226 -5.79 -4.00 -20.61
N ASP A 227 -4.79 -3.98 -21.49
CA ASP A 227 -3.88 -5.10 -21.72
C ASP A 227 -2.49 -4.79 -21.14
N MET A 228 -1.91 -5.76 -20.40
CA MET A 228 -0.50 -5.71 -20.04
C MET A 228 0.33 -5.85 -21.33
N GLN A 229 1.00 -4.79 -21.74
CA GLN A 229 1.86 -4.86 -22.92
C GLN A 229 3.03 -5.81 -22.63
N PRO A 230 3.35 -6.74 -23.54
CA PRO A 230 4.53 -7.59 -23.37
C PRO A 230 5.77 -6.71 -23.33
N ASN A 231 6.54 -6.78 -22.24
CA ASN A 231 7.74 -5.97 -22.04
C ASN A 231 8.70 -6.16 -23.24
N PRO A 232 8.98 -5.12 -24.05
CA PRO A 232 9.87 -5.22 -25.19
C PRO A 232 11.31 -5.58 -24.81
N ASN A 233 11.71 -5.38 -23.54
CA ASN A 233 13.05 -5.72 -23.05
C ASN A 233 13.18 -7.21 -22.65
N LEU A 234 12.08 -7.99 -22.62
CA LEU A 234 12.12 -9.41 -22.30
C LEU A 234 12.85 -10.24 -23.38
N SER A 235 12.89 -9.74 -24.63
CA SER A 235 13.61 -10.38 -25.76
C SER A 235 15.11 -10.10 -25.73
N LEU A 236 15.56 -8.90 -25.35
CA LEU A 236 16.98 -8.59 -25.13
C LEU A 236 17.60 -9.44 -24.00
N CYS A 237 16.81 -9.80 -22.99
CA CYS A 237 17.25 -10.65 -21.88
C CYS A 237 17.48 -12.14 -22.24
N LYS A 238 17.30 -12.56 -23.50
CA LYS A 238 17.65 -13.92 -23.96
C LYS A 238 19.13 -14.06 -24.31
N GLU A 239 19.82 -12.96 -24.61
CA GLU A 239 21.27 -12.98 -24.76
C GLU A 239 21.89 -12.98 -23.36
N ASN A 240 22.29 -14.16 -22.89
CA ASN A 240 23.20 -14.30 -21.76
C ASN A 240 24.54 -13.68 -22.16
N ILE A 241 24.62 -12.35 -22.10
CA ILE A 241 25.89 -11.64 -22.20
C ILE A 241 26.65 -12.00 -20.93
N CYS A 242 27.66 -12.87 -21.07
CA CYS A 242 28.68 -13.07 -20.05
C CYS A 242 29.19 -11.68 -19.64
N PRO A 243 29.34 -11.36 -18.35
CA PRO A 243 29.89 -10.08 -17.97
C PRO A 243 31.32 -10.04 -18.50
N ALA A 244 31.54 -9.32 -19.59
CA ALA A 244 32.86 -8.85 -19.93
C ALA A 244 33.40 -8.15 -18.67
N LYS A 245 34.61 -8.50 -18.23
CA LYS A 245 35.30 -7.74 -17.19
C LYS A 245 35.43 -6.31 -17.72
N PHE A 246 34.52 -5.45 -17.30
CA PHE A 246 34.61 -4.03 -17.56
C PHE A 246 35.63 -3.48 -16.58
N ASP A 247 36.77 -3.02 -17.09
CA ASP A 247 37.72 -2.25 -16.29
C ASP A 247 37.12 -0.86 -16.08
N TYR A 248 36.51 -0.65 -14.91
CA TYR A 248 35.94 0.64 -14.53
C TYR A 248 37.06 1.59 -14.10
N LYS A 249 37.19 2.71 -14.78
CA LYS A 249 38.08 3.81 -14.38
C LYS A 249 37.22 4.97 -13.89
N LEU A 250 37.51 5.46 -12.67
CA LEU A 250 36.93 6.69 -12.17
C LEU A 250 37.32 7.82 -13.14
N ASN A 251 36.32 8.40 -13.81
CA ASN A 251 36.56 9.46 -14.78
C ASN A 251 36.52 10.84 -14.11
N ASN A 252 35.43 11.14 -13.38
CA ASN A 252 35.17 12.45 -12.78
C ASN A 252 34.52 12.33 -11.39
N ILE A 253 34.88 13.23 -10.47
CA ILE A 253 34.20 13.45 -9.19
C ILE A 253 33.46 14.78 -9.30
N LEU A 254 32.13 14.76 -9.12
CA LEU A 254 31.28 15.94 -9.28
C LEU A 254 30.66 16.31 -7.93
N ARG A 255 30.99 17.52 -7.43
CA ARG A 255 30.33 18.11 -6.27
C ARG A 255 29.17 18.98 -6.75
N LEU A 256 27.96 18.43 -6.66
CA LEU A 256 26.76 19.07 -7.20
C LEU A 256 25.98 19.83 -6.13
N HIS A 257 25.93 19.35 -4.90
CA HIS A 257 25.12 19.90 -3.80
C HIS A 257 26.00 20.16 -2.58
N GLU A 258 25.59 21.11 -1.74
CA GLU A 258 26.26 21.43 -0.48
C GLU A 258 25.80 20.49 0.65
N LEU A 259 24.52 20.14 0.66
CA LEU A 259 23.93 19.13 1.54
C LEU A 259 23.88 17.74 0.87
N PRO A 260 23.54 16.68 1.64
CA PRO A 260 23.44 15.32 1.12
C PRO A 260 22.53 15.20 -0.10
N VAL A 261 22.99 14.39 -1.05
CA VAL A 261 22.20 14.00 -2.22
C VAL A 261 21.32 12.83 -1.82
N SER A 262 20.01 13.00 -1.96
CA SER A 262 19.01 12.00 -1.61
C SER A 262 18.81 10.98 -2.72
N CYS A 263 18.67 11.45 -3.97
CA CYS A 263 18.39 10.59 -5.11
C CYS A 263 19.14 11.06 -6.37
N ILE A 264 19.51 10.08 -7.20
CA ILE A 264 20.19 10.28 -8.48
C ILE A 264 19.45 9.43 -9.52
N VAL A 265 19.16 9.97 -10.70
CA VAL A 265 18.52 9.21 -11.78
C VAL A 265 19.12 9.58 -13.12
N VAL A 266 19.40 8.59 -13.95
CA VAL A 266 19.83 8.79 -15.34
C VAL A 266 18.64 8.83 -16.29
N HIS A 267 18.70 9.70 -17.28
CA HIS A 267 17.68 9.82 -18.31
C HIS A 267 17.67 8.59 -19.24
N PRO A 268 16.50 8.06 -19.63
CA PRO A 268 16.40 6.79 -20.36
C PRO A 268 17.06 6.80 -21.77
N HIS A 269 17.03 7.95 -22.46
CA HIS A 269 17.49 8.07 -23.86
C HIS A 269 18.69 9.00 -24.09
N LYS A 270 19.15 9.71 -23.07
CA LYS A 270 20.12 10.81 -23.20
C LYS A 270 21.16 10.69 -22.11
N ASP A 271 22.38 11.14 -22.39
CA ASP A 271 23.50 11.14 -21.44
C ASP A 271 23.38 12.28 -20.43
N ILE A 272 22.26 12.28 -19.70
CA ILE A 272 21.90 13.30 -18.73
C ILE A 272 21.57 12.62 -17.42
N LEU A 273 22.04 13.20 -16.33
CA LEU A 273 21.80 12.77 -14.96
C LEU A 273 21.00 13.85 -14.22
N VAL A 274 20.00 13.46 -13.44
CA VAL A 274 19.36 14.32 -12.45
C VAL A 274 19.84 13.92 -11.07
N SER A 275 20.16 14.92 -10.26
CA SER A 275 20.48 14.77 -8.85
C SER A 275 19.52 15.62 -8.02
N CYS A 276 18.99 15.04 -6.97
CA CYS A 276 18.13 15.69 -5.99
C CYS A 276 18.85 15.70 -4.64
N GLY A 277 18.78 16.83 -3.93
CA GLY A 277 19.45 16.98 -2.65
C GLY A 277 18.57 17.63 -1.59
N GLU A 278 19.07 17.59 -0.36
CA GLU A 278 18.46 18.29 0.78
C GLU A 278 18.54 19.82 0.63
N ASP A 279 19.35 20.32 -0.31
CA ASP A 279 19.42 21.72 -0.73
C ASP A 279 18.07 22.27 -1.27
N ARG A 280 17.04 21.42 -1.40
CA ARG A 280 15.71 21.72 -1.99
C ARG A 280 15.75 21.97 -3.49
N VAL A 281 16.86 21.56 -4.11
CA VAL A 281 17.18 21.82 -5.50
C VAL A 281 17.40 20.48 -6.20
N TRP A 282 16.91 20.38 -7.42
CA TRP A 282 17.33 19.32 -8.34
C TRP A 282 18.19 19.91 -9.46
N LYS A 283 19.25 19.21 -9.82
CA LYS A 283 20.22 19.62 -10.84
C LYS A 283 20.31 18.59 -11.93
N VAL A 284 20.17 19.05 -13.18
CA VAL A 284 20.39 18.29 -14.40
C VAL A 284 21.83 18.46 -14.81
N VAL A 285 22.53 17.36 -15.05
CA VAL A 285 23.95 17.31 -15.33
C VAL A 285 24.19 16.56 -16.64
N GLY A 286 24.92 17.17 -17.55
CA GLY A 286 25.34 16.52 -18.80
C GLY A 286 26.55 15.63 -18.58
N LEU A 287 26.43 14.35 -18.92
CA LEU A 287 27.55 13.42 -18.96
C LEU A 287 28.27 13.51 -20.32
N PRO A 288 29.59 13.26 -20.39
CA PRO A 288 30.50 12.84 -19.30
C PRO A 288 31.18 13.99 -18.54
N ARG A 289 31.08 15.24 -19.03
CA ARG A 289 31.84 16.40 -18.50
C ARG A 289 31.34 16.90 -17.14
N GLY A 290 30.10 16.56 -16.77
CA GLY A 290 29.55 16.92 -15.46
C GLY A 290 29.06 18.36 -15.36
N ASN A 291 28.76 19.00 -16.48
CA ASN A 291 28.28 20.38 -16.49
C ASN A 291 26.82 20.42 -16.04
N VAL A 292 26.50 21.30 -15.07
CA VAL A 292 25.10 21.55 -14.67
C VAL A 292 24.40 22.31 -15.79
N LEU A 293 23.42 21.67 -16.40
CA LEU A 293 22.63 22.21 -17.51
C LEU A 293 21.43 23.02 -17.01
N LEU A 294 20.78 22.52 -15.95
CA LEU A 294 19.55 23.09 -15.42
C LEU A 294 19.50 22.89 -13.91
N THR A 295 18.98 23.89 -13.22
CA THR A 295 18.77 23.88 -11.78
C THR A 295 17.31 24.23 -11.53
N GLY A 296 16.57 23.33 -10.89
CA GLY A 296 15.16 23.56 -10.56
C GLY A 296 14.97 23.97 -9.10
N LEU A 297 14.30 25.10 -8.91
CA LEU A 297 13.95 25.66 -7.60
C LEU A 297 12.43 25.77 -7.50
N GLY A 298 11.86 25.40 -6.34
CA GLY A 298 10.42 25.58 -6.10
C GLY A 298 9.81 24.69 -5.02
N HIS A 299 10.56 23.72 -4.49
CA HIS A 299 10.17 23.02 -3.27
C HIS A 299 10.58 23.83 -2.03
N THR A 300 9.78 23.76 -0.98
CA THR A 300 10.06 24.50 0.27
C THR A 300 10.92 23.71 1.23
N ASP A 301 10.99 22.39 1.05
CA ASP A 301 11.72 21.45 1.90
C ASP A 301 12.59 20.49 1.06
N TRP A 302 13.35 19.61 1.73
CA TRP A 302 14.28 18.68 1.11
C TRP A 302 13.60 17.72 0.12
N LEU A 303 14.32 17.36 -0.93
CA LEU A 303 13.83 16.40 -1.92
C LEU A 303 14.16 14.97 -1.48
N SER A 304 13.19 14.07 -1.56
CA SER A 304 13.36 12.67 -1.19
C SER A 304 13.72 11.80 -2.39
N ASP A 305 12.96 11.92 -3.47
CA ASP A 305 13.07 11.05 -4.63
C ASP A 305 12.74 11.78 -5.93
N CYS A 306 13.20 11.23 -7.05
CA CYS A 306 12.88 11.72 -8.37
C CYS A 306 12.73 10.58 -9.38
N CYS A 307 11.91 10.81 -10.41
CA CYS A 307 11.66 9.80 -11.43
C CYS A 307 11.40 10.46 -12.79
N PHE A 308 11.98 9.88 -13.86
CA PHE A 308 11.74 10.35 -15.22
C PHE A 308 10.48 9.75 -15.81
N HIS A 309 9.81 10.57 -16.62
CA HIS A 309 8.81 10.08 -17.54
C HIS A 309 9.45 9.13 -18.58
N PRO A 310 8.77 8.06 -19.04
CA PRO A 310 9.32 7.11 -20.02
C PRO A 310 9.79 7.74 -21.35
N SER A 311 9.16 8.83 -21.77
CA SER A 311 9.60 9.62 -22.94
C SER A 311 10.82 10.51 -22.68
N GLY A 312 11.16 10.75 -21.42
CA GLY A 312 12.31 11.58 -21.01
C GLY A 312 12.06 13.09 -21.00
N ASN A 313 10.85 13.56 -21.33
CA ASN A 313 10.60 15.01 -21.42
C ASN A 313 10.23 15.66 -20.07
N LYS A 314 9.72 14.86 -19.13
CA LYS A 314 9.21 15.34 -17.84
C LYS A 314 9.93 14.64 -16.68
N LEU A 315 10.03 15.34 -15.56
CA LEU A 315 10.60 14.84 -14.30
C LEU A 315 9.56 14.99 -13.18
N ALA A 316 9.32 13.94 -12.40
CA ALA A 316 8.57 14.04 -11.15
C ALA A 316 9.55 14.10 -9.97
N THR A 317 9.28 14.95 -9.00
CA THR A 317 10.06 15.08 -7.76
C THR A 317 9.13 14.99 -6.55
N ALA A 318 9.56 14.22 -5.56
CA ALA A 318 8.93 14.11 -4.25
C ALA A 318 9.72 14.90 -3.20
N SER A 319 9.02 15.46 -2.23
CA SER A 319 9.60 16.39 -1.26
C SER A 319 9.01 16.20 0.15
N GLY A 320 9.80 16.62 1.15
CA GLY A 320 9.38 16.78 2.54
C GLY A 320 8.26 17.81 2.72
N ASP A 321 8.05 18.70 1.75
CA ASP A 321 7.01 19.73 1.77
C ASP A 321 5.58 19.21 1.53
N THR A 322 5.40 17.88 1.53
CA THR A 322 4.14 17.15 1.30
C THR A 322 3.64 17.21 -0.15
N THR A 323 4.39 17.81 -1.07
CA THR A 323 4.00 17.95 -2.48
C THR A 323 4.81 17.04 -3.40
N VAL A 324 4.19 16.64 -4.50
CA VAL A 324 4.88 16.05 -5.65
C VAL A 324 4.78 17.03 -6.80
N LYS A 325 5.93 17.46 -7.35
CA LYS A 325 5.95 18.41 -8.47
C LYS A 325 6.36 17.72 -9.77
N LEU A 326 5.73 18.18 -10.84
CA LEU A 326 6.01 17.76 -12.20
C LEU A 326 6.73 18.89 -12.93
N TRP A 327 7.89 18.59 -13.52
CA TRP A 327 8.75 19.55 -14.19
C TRP A 327 8.89 19.23 -15.67
N ASP A 328 8.89 20.27 -16.50
CA ASP A 328 9.31 20.18 -17.89
C ASP A 328 10.83 20.37 -17.96
N LEU A 329 11.56 19.37 -18.46
CA LEU A 329 13.02 19.45 -18.54
C LEU A 329 13.50 20.42 -19.62
N PHE A 330 12.69 20.71 -20.64
CA PHE A 330 13.08 21.67 -21.69
C PHE A 330 12.94 23.11 -21.24
N LYS A 331 11.89 23.42 -20.47
CA LYS A 331 11.60 24.78 -20.02
C LYS A 331 12.14 25.07 -18.62
N GLY A 332 12.42 24.03 -17.84
CA GLY A 332 12.80 24.15 -16.43
C GLY A 332 11.69 24.70 -15.53
N THR A 333 10.45 24.67 -16.01
CA THR A 333 9.29 25.18 -15.29
C THR A 333 8.51 24.06 -14.62
N CYS A 334 7.97 24.33 -13.44
CA CYS A 334 6.99 23.46 -12.80
C CYS A 334 5.70 23.47 -13.64
N ILE A 335 5.30 22.32 -14.16
CA ILE A 335 4.05 22.14 -14.92
C ILE A 335 2.88 22.04 -13.94
N SER A 336 2.99 21.12 -12.97
CA SER A 336 1.89 20.79 -12.05
C SER A 336 2.45 20.54 -10.65
N THR A 337 1.71 20.97 -9.62
CA THR A 337 1.99 20.64 -8.22
C THR A 337 0.85 19.78 -7.69
N PHE A 338 1.16 18.57 -7.26
CA PHE A 338 0.21 17.65 -6.66
C PHE A 338 0.20 17.85 -5.14
N GLU A 339 -0.88 18.45 -4.66
CA GLU A 339 -1.14 18.67 -3.24
C GLU A 339 -2.21 17.69 -2.77
N GLY A 340 -2.01 17.09 -1.60
CA GLY A 340 -3.01 16.18 -1.01
C GLY A 340 -2.46 15.12 -0.06
N HIS A 341 -1.14 14.97 0.05
CA HIS A 341 -0.52 14.28 1.18
C HIS A 341 -0.53 15.18 2.42
N THR A 342 -0.65 14.59 3.60
CA THR A 342 -0.63 15.35 4.86
C THR A 342 0.75 15.45 5.49
N HIS A 343 1.67 14.56 5.08
CA HIS A 343 3.04 14.50 5.56
C HIS A 343 4.04 14.33 4.42
N ALA A 344 5.33 14.35 4.75
CA ALA A 344 6.45 14.23 3.81
C ALA A 344 6.26 13.04 2.84
N VAL A 345 6.61 13.25 1.57
CA VAL A 345 6.57 12.22 0.54
C VAL A 345 7.94 11.57 0.45
N TRP A 346 8.03 10.24 0.53
CA TRP A 346 9.30 9.52 0.55
C TRP A 346 9.76 9.05 -0.83
N SER A 347 8.83 8.55 -1.65
CA SER A 347 9.18 8.03 -2.97
C SER A 347 8.13 8.38 -4.01
N CYS A 348 8.57 8.47 -5.27
CA CYS A 348 7.70 8.68 -6.42
C CYS A 348 8.13 7.84 -7.62
N THR A 349 7.15 7.31 -8.35
CA THR A 349 7.41 6.48 -9.53
C THR A 349 6.45 6.83 -10.67
N TRP A 350 6.95 6.78 -11.89
CA TRP A 350 6.13 6.92 -13.09
C TRP A 350 5.57 5.59 -13.54
N HIS A 351 4.36 5.62 -14.09
CA HIS A 351 3.81 4.51 -14.84
C HIS A 351 4.42 4.45 -16.24
N SER A 352 4.59 3.24 -16.76
CA SER A 352 5.17 2.98 -18.10
C SER A 352 4.41 3.62 -19.27
N CYS A 353 3.10 3.88 -19.13
CA CYS A 353 2.32 4.59 -20.15
C CYS A 353 2.58 6.11 -20.16
N GLY A 354 3.10 6.67 -19.05
CA GLY A 354 3.42 8.09 -18.95
C GLY A 354 2.28 9.01 -18.51
N ASP A 355 1.08 8.50 -18.23
CA ASP A 355 -0.05 9.33 -17.81
C ASP A 355 -0.24 9.37 -16.28
N PHE A 356 0.37 8.45 -15.55
CA PHE A 356 0.18 8.30 -14.10
C PHE A 356 1.50 8.39 -13.33
N VAL A 357 1.43 9.04 -12.16
CA VAL A 357 2.50 9.12 -11.17
C VAL A 357 1.97 8.54 -9.87
N ALA A 358 2.74 7.69 -9.21
CA ALA A 358 2.41 7.22 -7.87
C ALA A 358 3.40 7.79 -6.85
N SER A 359 2.91 8.08 -5.66
CA SER A 359 3.70 8.61 -4.55
C SER A 359 3.37 7.90 -3.25
N SER A 360 4.38 7.73 -2.41
CA SER A 360 4.28 7.20 -1.05
C SER A 360 4.62 8.28 -0.03
N SER A 361 3.91 8.29 1.10
CA SER A 361 4.10 9.30 2.13
C SER A 361 4.18 8.71 3.53
N LEU A 362 4.76 9.50 4.42
CA LEU A 362 4.71 9.31 5.87
C LEU A 362 3.27 9.31 6.42
N ASP A 363 2.28 9.82 5.65
CA ASP A 363 0.87 9.83 6.04
C ASP A 363 0.17 8.47 6.02
N THR A 364 0.93 7.37 5.92
CA THR A 364 0.47 5.97 5.81
C THR A 364 -0.27 5.66 4.50
N THR A 365 -0.43 6.64 3.62
CA THR A 365 -1.13 6.48 2.34
C THR A 365 -0.17 6.51 1.18
N SER A 366 -0.58 5.84 0.10
CA SER A 366 0.02 6.02 -1.21
C SER A 366 -1.02 6.61 -2.15
N LYS A 367 -0.63 7.53 -3.02
CA LYS A 367 -1.56 8.20 -3.94
C LYS A 367 -1.15 7.95 -5.38
N ILE A 368 -2.17 7.82 -6.23
CA ILE A 368 -2.01 7.73 -7.68
C ILE A 368 -2.57 9.00 -8.27
N TRP A 369 -1.71 9.74 -8.96
CA TRP A 369 -1.99 11.00 -9.63
C TRP A 369 -2.13 10.76 -11.12
N ASP A 370 -3.16 11.36 -11.71
CA ASP A 370 -3.33 11.42 -13.16
C ASP A 370 -2.81 12.76 -13.66
N VAL A 371 -1.83 12.71 -14.55
CA VAL A 371 -1.08 13.87 -15.04
C VAL A 371 -1.92 14.76 -15.94
N ASN A 372 -2.85 14.20 -16.70
CA ASN A 372 -3.68 14.97 -17.63
C ASN A 372 -4.84 15.70 -16.92
N SER A 373 -5.36 15.10 -15.86
CA SER A 373 -6.43 15.69 -15.05
C SER A 373 -5.91 16.49 -13.85
N GLU A 374 -4.62 16.38 -13.55
CA GLU A 374 -3.91 16.98 -12.41
C GLU A 374 -4.54 16.67 -11.05
N ARG A 375 -5.12 15.47 -10.92
CA ARG A 375 -5.89 15.08 -9.74
C ARG A 375 -5.41 13.77 -9.15
N CYS A 376 -5.58 13.64 -7.83
CA CYS A 376 -5.49 12.37 -7.15
C CYS A 376 -6.64 11.49 -7.59
N ARG A 377 -6.34 10.41 -8.31
CA ARG A 377 -7.32 9.44 -8.80
C ARG A 377 -7.67 8.43 -7.71
N TYR A 378 -6.67 7.90 -7.04
CA TYR A 378 -6.83 6.93 -5.96
C TYR A 378 -5.92 7.28 -4.78
N THR A 379 -6.46 7.18 -3.58
CA THR A 379 -5.68 7.12 -2.34
C THR A 379 -5.78 5.68 -1.83
N LEU A 380 -4.63 5.01 -1.78
CA LEU A 380 -4.46 3.63 -1.34
C LEU A 380 -4.38 3.62 0.18
N TYR A 381 -5.41 3.04 0.80
CA TYR A 381 -5.50 2.85 2.25
C TYR A 381 -5.31 1.38 2.59
N GLY A 382 -4.35 1.08 3.47
CA GLY A 382 -4.12 -0.30 3.92
C GLY A 382 -2.91 -0.48 4.83
N HIS A 383 -1.90 0.39 4.68
CA HIS A 383 -0.76 0.39 5.60
C HIS A 383 -1.12 1.01 6.94
N THR A 384 -0.53 0.48 8.01
CA THR A 384 -0.74 1.02 9.36
C THR A 384 0.31 2.04 9.77
N ASP A 385 1.42 2.12 9.04
CA ASP A 385 2.55 3.00 9.30
C ASP A 385 3.06 3.62 7.98
N SER A 386 4.12 4.43 8.04
CA SER A 386 4.67 5.17 6.90
C SER A 386 4.95 4.28 5.70
N VAL A 387 4.65 4.76 4.50
CA VAL A 387 5.04 4.08 3.26
C VAL A 387 6.33 4.69 2.76
N ASN A 388 7.39 3.88 2.74
CA ASN A 388 8.75 4.35 2.46
C ASN A 388 9.08 4.22 0.97
N SER A 389 8.64 3.15 0.32
CA SER A 389 8.92 2.88 -1.10
C SER A 389 7.66 2.61 -1.90
N ILE A 390 7.68 3.03 -3.17
CA ILE A 390 6.64 2.73 -4.14
C ILE A 390 7.23 2.50 -5.53
N GLU A 391 6.87 1.39 -6.17
CA GLU A 391 7.36 1.05 -7.51
C GLU A 391 6.22 0.52 -8.41
N PHE A 392 6.15 1.02 -9.64
CA PHE A 392 5.31 0.44 -10.69
C PHE A 392 6.03 -0.73 -11.35
N PHE A 393 5.35 -1.87 -11.47
CA PHE A 393 5.89 -2.96 -12.29
C PHE A 393 5.89 -2.56 -13.79
N PRO A 394 7.02 -2.65 -14.50
CA PRO A 394 7.14 -2.19 -15.89
C PRO A 394 6.08 -2.78 -16.83
N TYR A 395 5.48 -1.94 -17.69
CA TYR A 395 4.45 -2.31 -18.67
C TYR A 395 3.16 -2.90 -18.07
N SER A 396 2.94 -2.70 -16.77
CA SER A 396 1.78 -3.21 -16.05
C SER A 396 1.15 -2.15 -15.15
N ASN A 397 -0.09 -2.41 -14.76
CA ASN A 397 -0.84 -1.57 -13.82
C ASN A 397 -0.66 -2.02 -12.35
N ILE A 398 0.36 -2.83 -12.03
CA ILE A 398 0.60 -3.32 -10.67
C ILE A 398 1.55 -2.36 -9.95
N LEU A 399 1.19 -2.01 -8.71
CA LEU A 399 1.99 -1.22 -7.78
C LEU A 399 2.48 -2.08 -6.63
N LEU A 400 3.72 -1.85 -6.21
CA LEU A 400 4.27 -2.38 -4.97
C LEU A 400 4.54 -1.23 -4.02
N THR A 401 4.13 -1.41 -2.77
CA THR A 401 4.43 -0.48 -1.68
C THR A 401 5.13 -1.22 -0.56
N GLY A 402 6.19 -0.61 -0.04
CA GLY A 402 6.89 -1.07 1.16
C GLY A 402 6.71 -0.10 2.31
N SER A 403 6.28 -0.61 3.46
CA SER A 403 5.94 0.21 4.62
C SER A 403 6.78 -0.13 5.86
N ALA A 404 6.90 0.85 6.74
CA ALA A 404 7.43 0.69 8.08
C ALA A 404 6.60 -0.28 8.94
N ASP A 405 5.36 -0.59 8.54
CA ASP A 405 4.50 -1.60 9.18
C ASP A 405 4.98 -3.06 8.98
N LYS A 406 6.14 -3.23 8.32
CA LYS A 406 6.82 -4.52 8.08
C LYS A 406 6.11 -5.37 7.03
N THR A 407 5.20 -4.77 6.28
CA THR A 407 4.45 -5.43 5.21
C THR A 407 4.76 -4.81 3.86
N LEU A 408 4.72 -5.66 2.84
CA LEU A 408 4.63 -5.21 1.46
C LEU A 408 3.19 -5.36 1.01
N SER A 409 2.68 -4.40 0.25
CA SER A 409 1.36 -4.52 -0.38
C SER A 409 1.48 -4.38 -1.89
N VAL A 410 0.76 -5.26 -2.59
CA VAL A 410 0.64 -5.27 -4.04
C VAL A 410 -0.75 -4.76 -4.38
N TRP A 411 -0.82 -3.72 -5.19
CA TRP A 411 -2.05 -3.01 -5.54
C TRP A 411 -2.33 -3.08 -7.04
N ASP A 412 -3.61 -3.20 -7.40
CA ASP A 412 -4.06 -2.95 -8.77
C ASP A 412 -4.35 -1.45 -8.93
N ALA A 413 -3.53 -0.74 -9.70
CA ALA A 413 -3.65 0.70 -9.92
C ALA A 413 -4.98 1.09 -10.60
N ARG A 414 -5.61 0.17 -11.35
CA ARG A 414 -6.89 0.42 -12.02
C ARG A 414 -8.06 0.48 -11.05
N THR A 415 -8.05 -0.37 -10.02
CA THR A 415 -9.15 -0.45 -9.05
C THR A 415 -8.83 0.24 -7.73
N GLY A 416 -7.56 0.55 -7.47
CA GLY A 416 -7.08 1.10 -6.20
C GLY A 416 -7.21 0.10 -5.04
N LYS A 417 -7.31 -1.20 -5.33
CA LYS A 417 -7.48 -2.24 -4.32
C LYS A 417 -6.17 -2.96 -4.05
N CYS A 418 -5.97 -3.33 -2.79
CA CYS A 418 -4.89 -4.23 -2.39
C CYS A 418 -5.27 -5.65 -2.82
N GLU A 419 -4.48 -6.22 -3.72
CA GLU A 419 -4.64 -7.60 -4.17
C GLU A 419 -3.99 -8.56 -3.18
N GLN A 420 -2.80 -8.20 -2.68
CA GLN A 420 -1.99 -9.08 -1.84
C GLN A 420 -1.13 -8.31 -0.85
N SER A 421 -1.13 -8.74 0.41
CA SER A 421 -0.19 -8.27 1.44
C SER A 421 0.79 -9.39 1.77
N LEU A 422 2.09 -9.11 1.68
CA LEU A 422 3.16 -10.04 2.01
C LEU A 422 3.66 -9.75 3.43
N TYR A 423 3.61 -10.79 4.25
CA TYR A 423 4.06 -10.75 5.65
C TYR A 423 5.31 -11.60 5.81
N GLY A 424 6.25 -11.10 6.60
CA GLY A 424 7.39 -11.92 7.01
C GLY A 424 8.58 -11.11 7.50
N HIS A 425 8.67 -9.83 7.18
CA HIS A 425 9.69 -8.95 7.75
C HIS A 425 9.43 -8.67 9.22
N MET A 426 10.52 -8.49 9.98
CA MET A 426 10.47 -8.28 11.44
C MET A 426 10.65 -6.81 11.79
N HIS A 427 11.21 -6.03 10.87
CA HIS A 427 11.53 -4.62 11.01
C HIS A 427 10.94 -3.82 9.84
N SER A 428 11.03 -2.50 9.92
CA SER A 428 10.53 -1.60 8.89
C SER A 428 11.22 -1.84 7.56
N ILE A 429 10.43 -1.84 6.49
CA ILE A 429 10.94 -1.99 5.13
C ILE A 429 11.33 -0.61 4.64
N ASN A 430 12.56 -0.50 4.13
CA ASN A 430 13.05 0.76 3.56
C ASN A 430 12.71 0.82 2.07
N ASP A 431 13.06 -0.22 1.33
CA ASP A 431 12.86 -0.27 -0.12
C ASP A 431 12.40 -1.65 -0.61
N ALA A 432 11.68 -1.64 -1.73
CA ALA A 432 11.15 -2.83 -2.36
C ALA A 432 11.02 -2.64 -3.87
N THR A 433 11.55 -3.60 -4.64
CA THR A 433 11.64 -3.50 -6.09
C THR A 433 11.18 -4.76 -6.81
N PHE A 434 10.72 -4.61 -8.04
CA PHE A 434 10.38 -5.73 -8.91
C PHE A 434 11.56 -6.20 -9.76
N THR A 435 11.61 -7.51 -10.01
CA THR A 435 12.41 -8.01 -11.13
C THR A 435 11.89 -7.46 -12.45
N PRO A 436 12.76 -7.14 -13.44
CA PRO A 436 12.32 -6.76 -14.79
C PRO A 436 11.42 -7.79 -15.50
N ARG A 437 11.49 -9.06 -15.07
CA ARG A 437 10.64 -10.16 -15.54
C ARG A 437 9.30 -10.28 -14.79
N GLY A 438 9.13 -9.61 -13.64
CA GLY A 438 7.90 -9.62 -12.85
C GLY A 438 7.63 -10.86 -12.02
N HIS A 439 8.49 -11.87 -12.08
CA HIS A 439 8.30 -13.12 -11.33
C HIS A 439 8.64 -13.00 -9.83
N MET A 440 9.52 -12.07 -9.46
CA MET A 440 10.00 -11.92 -8.09
C MET A 440 10.06 -10.46 -7.66
N ILE A 441 9.95 -10.26 -6.35
CA ILE A 441 10.10 -9.00 -5.63
C ILE A 441 11.30 -9.15 -4.68
N ALA A 442 12.10 -8.10 -4.53
CA ALA A 442 13.08 -8.00 -3.46
C ALA A 442 12.71 -6.86 -2.52
N SER A 443 12.99 -7.03 -1.22
CA SER A 443 12.79 -5.96 -0.24
C SER A 443 13.84 -5.98 0.84
N CYS A 444 14.22 -4.80 1.33
CA CYS A 444 15.20 -4.63 2.41
C CYS A 444 14.59 -4.06 3.68
N ASP A 445 15.04 -4.59 4.81
CA ASP A 445 14.70 -4.12 6.14
C ASP A 445 15.76 -3.15 6.69
N ALA A 446 15.33 -2.34 7.66
CA ALA A 446 16.20 -1.47 8.45
C ALA A 446 17.29 -2.20 9.26
N CYS A 447 17.20 -3.53 9.41
CA CYS A 447 18.23 -4.34 10.06
C CYS A 447 19.11 -5.12 9.08
N GLY A 448 19.09 -4.78 7.77
CA GLY A 448 19.96 -5.41 6.77
C GLY A 448 19.51 -6.77 6.27
N VAL A 449 18.32 -7.22 6.70
CA VAL A 449 17.70 -8.44 6.19
C VAL A 449 17.03 -8.11 4.88
N THR A 450 17.42 -8.81 3.82
CA THR A 450 16.77 -8.73 2.52
C THR A 450 15.98 -10.00 2.25
N LYS A 451 14.75 -9.85 1.76
CA LYS A 451 13.92 -11.00 1.36
C LYS A 451 13.59 -10.96 -0.12
N LEU A 452 13.58 -12.15 -0.72
CA LEU A 452 13.07 -12.39 -2.04
C LEU A 452 11.71 -13.07 -1.95
N TRP A 453 10.76 -12.55 -2.70
CA TRP A 453 9.37 -13.00 -2.72
C TRP A 453 9.03 -13.44 -4.14
N ASP A 454 8.24 -14.50 -4.26
CA ASP A 454 7.59 -14.86 -5.51
C ASP A 454 6.20 -14.20 -5.46
N PHE A 455 5.78 -13.52 -6.52
CA PHE A 455 4.44 -12.94 -6.58
C PHE A 455 3.36 -14.01 -6.30
N ARG A 456 3.60 -15.25 -6.75
CA ARG A 456 2.64 -16.36 -6.60
C ARG A 456 2.63 -16.96 -5.20
N LYS A 457 3.69 -16.75 -4.40
CA LYS A 457 3.82 -17.32 -3.07
C LYS A 457 3.75 -16.21 -2.03
N LEU A 458 2.81 -16.32 -1.11
CA LEU A 458 2.64 -15.39 0.01
C LEU A 458 3.80 -15.39 1.02
N LEU A 459 4.76 -16.30 0.88
CA LEU A 459 5.89 -16.49 1.79
C LEU A 459 7.20 -16.07 1.11
N PRO A 460 8.18 -15.55 1.89
CA PRO A 460 9.50 -15.25 1.35
C PRO A 460 10.17 -16.54 0.88
N ILE A 461 10.72 -16.53 -0.33
CA ILE A 461 11.48 -17.65 -0.90
C ILE A 461 12.84 -17.76 -0.20
N VAL A 462 13.50 -16.61 -0.03
CA VAL A 462 14.85 -16.52 0.53
C VAL A 462 14.88 -15.32 1.46
N SER A 463 15.46 -15.51 2.64
CA SER A 463 15.87 -14.45 3.55
C SER A 463 17.39 -14.43 3.63
N ILE A 464 17.99 -13.31 3.25
CA ILE A 464 19.42 -13.09 3.25
C ILE A 464 19.70 -12.05 4.33
N ASP A 465 20.49 -12.42 5.32
CA ASP A 465 21.00 -11.47 6.29
C ASP A 465 22.30 -10.89 5.73
N VAL A 466 22.27 -9.60 5.38
CA VAL A 466 23.42 -8.93 4.78
C VAL A 466 24.26 -8.19 5.84
N GLY A 467 23.94 -8.37 7.12
CA GLY A 467 24.68 -7.83 8.27
C GLY A 467 23.85 -6.85 9.10
N PRO A 468 24.40 -6.35 10.22
CA PRO A 468 23.66 -5.57 11.22
C PRO A 468 23.26 -4.16 10.78
N SER A 469 23.61 -3.75 9.56
CA SER A 469 23.41 -2.40 9.04
C SER A 469 22.13 -2.29 8.19
N PRO A 470 21.44 -1.15 8.20
CA PRO A 470 20.25 -0.95 7.38
C PRO A 470 20.54 -1.11 5.89
N GLY A 471 19.70 -1.88 5.20
CA GLY A 471 19.62 -1.83 3.75
C GLY A 471 18.74 -0.67 3.35
N ASN A 472 19.27 0.29 2.58
CA ASN A 472 18.52 1.49 2.20
C ASN A 472 17.81 1.30 0.86
N GLU A 473 18.48 0.69 -0.12
CA GLU A 473 17.94 0.50 -1.46
C GLU A 473 18.25 -0.90 -2.00
N VAL A 474 17.31 -1.44 -2.78
CA VAL A 474 17.45 -2.71 -3.48
C VAL A 474 17.19 -2.50 -4.96
N ASN A 475 18.06 -3.01 -5.83
CA ASN A 475 17.88 -2.92 -7.27
C ASN A 475 18.16 -4.27 -7.93
N PHE A 476 17.44 -4.55 -9.02
CA PHE A 476 17.72 -5.69 -9.89
C PHE A 476 18.47 -5.26 -11.14
N ASN A 477 19.47 -6.05 -11.52
CA ASN A 477 20.09 -5.94 -12.84
C ASN A 477 19.13 -6.44 -13.94
N SER A 478 19.36 -5.98 -15.17
CA SER A 478 18.66 -6.44 -16.38
C SER A 478 18.75 -7.95 -16.62
N SER A 479 19.78 -8.61 -16.07
CA SER A 479 19.95 -10.08 -16.08
C SER A 479 19.18 -10.81 -14.97
N GLY A 480 18.45 -10.09 -14.11
CA GLY A 480 17.74 -10.63 -12.95
C GLY A 480 18.63 -10.93 -11.74
N ARG A 481 19.90 -10.48 -11.72
CA ARG A 481 20.76 -10.54 -10.52
C ARG A 481 20.36 -9.43 -9.56
N ILE A 482 20.48 -9.67 -8.25
CA ILE A 482 20.12 -8.67 -7.25
C ILE A 482 21.38 -7.94 -6.80
N SER A 483 21.30 -6.62 -6.75
CA SER A 483 22.29 -5.73 -6.15
C SER A 483 21.66 -5.03 -4.96
N PHE A 484 22.35 -5.02 -3.82
CA PHE A 484 21.89 -4.36 -2.60
C PHE A 484 22.84 -3.21 -2.25
N ASN A 485 22.28 -2.08 -1.84
CA ASN A 485 23.04 -1.00 -1.24
C ASN A 485 22.80 -0.94 0.26
N ILE A 486 23.88 -1.19 1.00
CA ILE A 486 23.88 -1.25 2.44
C ILE A 486 24.87 -0.20 2.94
N PHE A 487 24.40 0.66 3.83
CA PHE A 487 25.25 1.69 4.39
C PHE A 487 26.03 1.11 5.56
N ASN A 488 27.35 1.02 5.43
CA ASN A 488 28.25 0.74 6.54
C ASN A 488 29.43 1.74 6.47
N GLN A 489 30.15 1.94 7.58
CA GLN A 489 31.44 2.67 7.59
C GLN A 489 32.46 2.09 6.57
N ALA A 490 32.20 0.90 6.02
CA ALA A 490 32.97 0.25 4.97
C ALA A 490 32.35 0.25 3.55
N ASN A 491 31.14 0.80 3.30
CA ASN A 491 30.45 0.81 1.99
C ASN A 491 30.54 -0.51 1.20
N ASN A 492 30.11 -1.62 1.80
CA ASN A 492 30.17 -2.92 1.12
C ASN A 492 28.99 -3.07 0.14
N PHE A 493 29.30 -3.13 -1.16
CA PHE A 493 28.36 -3.45 -2.23
C PHE A 493 28.35 -4.97 -2.47
N ASN A 494 27.20 -5.61 -2.27
CA ASN A 494 27.07 -7.06 -2.44
C ASN A 494 26.17 -7.39 -3.63
N ILE A 495 26.73 -8.11 -4.62
CA ILE A 495 25.99 -8.60 -5.80
C ILE A 495 25.70 -10.09 -5.63
N TRP A 496 24.45 -10.47 -5.80
CA TRP A 496 23.99 -11.85 -5.67
C TRP A 496 23.32 -12.35 -6.95
N SER A 497 23.70 -13.54 -7.40
CA SER A 497 23.02 -14.24 -8.49
C SER A 497 21.99 -15.23 -7.97
N PRO A 498 20.72 -15.15 -8.39
CA PRO A 498 19.67 -16.08 -7.96
C PRO A 498 19.75 -17.47 -8.62
N SER A 499 20.68 -17.70 -9.55
CA SER A 499 20.90 -19.00 -10.18
C SER A 499 22.26 -19.59 -9.78
N ILE A 500 22.18 -20.77 -9.16
CA ILE A 500 23.25 -21.74 -8.87
C ILE A 500 23.88 -21.61 -7.47
N SER A 501 23.71 -22.71 -6.74
CA SER A 501 24.19 -23.07 -5.40
C SER A 501 25.72 -23.22 -5.30
N TYR A 502 26.48 -22.29 -5.87
CA TYR A 502 27.93 -22.21 -5.65
C TYR A 502 28.32 -20.79 -5.28
N PHE A 503 28.64 -20.64 -4.00
CA PHE A 503 29.17 -19.44 -3.39
C PHE A 503 30.54 -19.13 -3.98
N HIS A 504 30.66 -18.00 -4.66
CA HIS A 504 31.95 -17.39 -4.92
C HIS A 504 31.85 -15.91 -4.55
N PHE A 505 32.54 -15.55 -3.48
CA PHE A 505 32.82 -14.15 -3.14
C PHE A 505 33.66 -13.56 -4.27
N SER A 506 33.14 -12.54 -4.93
CA SER A 506 33.91 -11.66 -5.77
C SER A 506 33.37 -10.25 -5.60
N PHE A 507 34.23 -9.40 -5.02
CA PHE A 507 34.03 -7.96 -4.95
C PHE A 507 33.78 -7.44 -6.35
N LEU A 508 32.60 -6.85 -6.56
CA LEU A 508 32.21 -6.30 -7.84
C LEU A 508 31.35 -5.07 -7.55
N VAL A 509 31.92 -3.88 -7.78
CA VAL A 509 31.17 -2.63 -7.87
C VAL A 509 30.60 -2.60 -9.29
N PHE A 510 29.29 -2.86 -9.45
CA PHE A 510 28.60 -2.64 -10.71
C PHE A 510 27.55 -1.55 -10.52
N LEU A 511 27.80 -0.47 -11.24
CA LEU A 511 27.00 0.73 -11.33
C LEU A 511 26.33 0.71 -12.71
N GLN A 512 25.03 0.48 -12.77
CA GLN A 512 24.24 0.83 -13.94
C GLN A 512 23.16 1.82 -13.49
N CYS A 513 23.51 3.09 -13.65
CA CYS A 513 22.64 4.27 -13.75
C CYS A 513 21.83 4.73 -12.52
N LYS A 514 22.16 4.22 -11.35
CA LYS A 514 22.01 4.86 -10.03
C LYS A 514 23.32 4.56 -9.28
N PHE A 515 23.80 5.47 -8.43
CA PHE A 515 25.05 5.48 -7.64
C PHE A 515 26.16 6.43 -8.09
N LEU A 516 26.42 7.44 -7.27
CA LEU A 516 27.77 7.71 -6.79
C LEU A 516 27.66 8.35 -5.40
N PHE A 517 27.49 7.53 -4.38
CA PHE A 517 27.86 7.92 -3.03
C PHE A 517 29.36 7.63 -2.91
N LEU A 518 30.18 8.68 -2.71
CA LEU A 518 31.07 8.85 -1.55
C LEU A 518 32.08 10.01 -1.77
N ILE A 519 32.30 10.85 -0.75
CA ILE A 519 33.61 11.21 -0.14
C ILE A 519 33.59 12.61 0.55
N LEU A 520 33.72 12.57 1.88
CA LEU A 520 34.29 13.55 2.86
C LEU A 520 33.59 14.91 2.99
N TYR A 521 33.01 15.30 4.14
CA TYR A 521 33.53 15.26 5.53
C TYR A 521 32.40 15.05 6.55
#